data_AF-A0A431LPZ7-F1
#
_entry.id   AF-A0A431LPZ7-F1
#
_cell.length_a   1.000
_cell.length_b   1.000
_cell.length_c   1.000
_cell.angle_alpha   90.00
_cell.angle_beta   90.00
_cell.angle_gamma   90.00
#
_symmetry.space_group_name_H-M   'P 1'
#
loop_
_entity.id
_entity.type
_entity.pdbx_description
1 polymer ?
#
loop_
_entity_poly.entity_id
_entity_poly.type
_entity_poly.pdbx_seq_one_letter_code
_entity_poly.pdbx_strand_id
1 'polypeptide(L)'
;MFRTSHKLSALALALLSCAAQAQSLPEEASRAAQLRATAEGLARAFPGLSLDSKEHTYELRRVAVDEDGAKHVHLDRRINGLRAIGADLIVQTDRFGNLATMHRSATMLPTAALPARATFNATRAWRLVADAHPGGTVNKNPEQVIWAREDQPRLAWEVLVSGEAADGTPYEKHVIVDATTGQRLDAWDDIHTAAVNGTGRTLFSGNVTLTTNSITGGYELRDPSRGGTYTINMANGTSGGTIFKDADNIWGNNATSDTASAAADAQYGTAVTWDYYKNVHGRTGIANDGRGAYNRVHYSSRYNNAYWSDSCFCMTYGDGDGTTFRPLVALDVAGHEMTHGVTSRTAGLIYSGESGGLNEATSDIMGTMVEFYAANANDPGDYLIGEKISVGGGALRSMVKPSSDGASADCWYSGVGNLDVHYSSGVANHFFFLLAEGTNSSYGNSPTCVAGNTRVATGSGSLTGIGRNAAAKIWYRALTTKFTSSTTYAQARAATIAAAQELAATLGADYSAKVAAAWSAVGRN
;
A
#
# COMPACT_ATOMS: atom_id res chain seq x y z
N MET A 1 45.45 5.55 67.86
CA MET A 1 46.04 6.79 67.30
C MET A 1 44.94 7.47 66.49
N PHE A 2 44.20 8.43 67.07
CA PHE A 2 44.42 9.89 66.89
C PHE A 2 44.43 10.26 65.40
N ARG A 3 43.49 11.02 64.80
CA ARG A 3 42.78 12.26 65.19
C ARG A 3 41.46 12.35 64.38
N THR A 4 40.26 12.62 64.92
CA THR A 4 39.65 13.95 65.25
C THR A 4 39.82 14.97 64.10
N SER A 5 38.86 15.75 63.59
CA SER A 5 37.52 16.23 63.97
C SER A 5 37.29 17.48 63.07
N HIS A 6 36.13 17.82 62.47
CA HIS A 6 34.99 18.49 63.11
C HIS A 6 33.97 18.96 62.04
N LYS A 7 32.67 18.73 62.34
CA LYS A 7 31.52 19.68 62.35
C LYS A 7 31.07 20.30 60.99
N LEU A 8 29.80 20.58 60.71
CA LEU A 8 28.61 20.86 61.54
C LEU A 8 27.33 20.76 60.66
N SER A 9 26.21 20.53 61.33
CA SER A 9 24.81 20.42 60.94
C SER A 9 24.26 21.29 59.79
N ALA A 10 23.26 20.75 59.07
CA ALA A 10 21.99 21.46 58.81
C ALA A 10 20.88 20.46 58.43
N LEU A 11 20.03 20.17 59.40
CA LEU A 11 18.66 19.68 59.26
C LEU A 11 17.79 20.88 58.83
N ALA A 12 16.93 20.72 57.81
CA ALA A 12 15.77 21.54 57.40
C ALA A 12 15.81 21.96 55.92
N LEU A 13 14.98 21.33 55.08
CA LEU A 13 13.85 21.93 54.35
C LEU A 13 13.31 20.95 53.28
N ALA A 14 12.79 19.80 53.71
CA ALA A 14 11.97 18.94 52.84
C ALA A 14 10.49 19.33 53.03
N LEU A 15 10.09 20.53 52.61
CA LEU A 15 8.69 21.00 52.60
C LEU A 15 8.59 22.25 51.71
N LEU A 16 8.75 22.13 50.38
CA LEU A 16 8.39 23.25 49.47
C LEU A 16 8.14 22.89 47.99
N SER A 17 8.07 21.61 47.60
CA SER A 17 7.75 21.23 46.22
C SER A 17 6.33 20.71 46.00
N CYS A 18 5.53 20.46 47.04
CA CYS A 18 4.11 20.07 46.89
C CYS A 18 3.12 21.24 46.83
N ALA A 19 3.54 22.50 47.00
CA ALA A 19 2.64 23.65 46.94
C ALA A 19 2.46 24.22 45.52
N ALA A 20 3.43 24.04 44.63
CA ALA A 20 3.40 24.63 43.28
C ALA A 20 2.50 23.88 42.29
N GLN A 21 2.22 22.59 42.52
CA GLN A 21 1.32 21.79 41.65
C GLN A 21 -0.15 21.81 42.09
N ALA A 22 -0.45 22.31 43.30
CA ALA A 22 -1.84 22.48 43.77
C ALA A 22 -2.43 23.87 43.42
N GLN A 23 -1.59 24.86 43.08
CA GLN A 23 -2.01 26.23 42.74
C GLN A 23 -2.27 26.46 41.25
N SER A 24 -1.79 25.61 40.34
CA SER A 24 -1.99 25.78 38.89
C SER A 24 -3.36 25.30 38.40
N LEU A 25 -3.93 24.25 39.01
CA LEU A 25 -5.25 23.70 38.63
C LEU A 25 -6.41 24.69 38.89
N PRO A 26 -6.48 25.42 40.02
CA PRO A 26 -7.50 26.43 40.25
C PRO A 26 -7.37 27.63 39.31
N GLU A 27 -6.14 28.00 38.92
CA GLU A 27 -5.86 29.18 38.10
C GLU A 27 -6.16 28.92 36.61
N GLU A 28 -5.84 27.73 36.08
CA GLU A 28 -6.26 27.29 34.74
C GLU A 28 -7.78 27.07 34.66
N ALA A 29 -8.40 26.46 35.68
CA ALA A 29 -9.84 26.30 35.73
C ALA A 29 -10.57 27.65 35.83
N SER A 30 -10.03 28.60 36.60
CA SER A 30 -10.51 29.99 36.69
C SER A 30 -10.35 30.72 35.36
N ARG A 31 -9.22 30.56 34.67
CA ARG A 31 -8.95 31.16 33.36
C ARG A 31 -9.87 30.59 32.28
N ALA A 32 -10.11 29.28 32.26
CA ALA A 32 -11.04 28.64 31.35
C ALA A 32 -12.49 29.08 31.62
N ALA A 33 -12.90 29.18 32.89
CA ALA A 33 -14.21 29.69 33.29
C ALA A 33 -14.40 31.17 32.90
N GLN A 34 -13.36 31.99 33.05
CA GLN A 34 -13.39 33.41 32.68
C GLN A 34 -13.41 33.62 31.16
N LEU A 35 -12.63 32.84 30.41
CA LEU A 35 -12.67 32.81 28.95
C LEU A 35 -14.04 32.34 28.44
N ARG A 36 -14.65 31.35 29.08
CA ARG A 36 -16.01 30.88 28.80
C ARG A 36 -17.06 31.95 29.09
N ALA A 37 -16.99 32.60 30.25
CA ALA A 37 -17.92 33.69 30.60
C ALA A 37 -17.78 34.90 29.66
N THR A 38 -16.55 35.21 29.24
CA THR A 38 -16.28 36.28 28.25
C THR A 38 -16.82 35.89 26.87
N ALA A 39 -16.56 34.66 26.41
CA ALA A 39 -17.13 34.11 25.18
C ALA A 39 -18.66 34.15 25.16
N GLU A 40 -19.30 33.68 26.23
CA GLU A 40 -20.75 33.69 26.39
C GLU A 40 -21.32 35.12 26.55
N GLY A 41 -20.54 36.07 27.08
CA GLY A 41 -20.92 37.48 27.18
C GLY A 41 -20.86 38.20 25.83
N LEU A 42 -19.79 37.97 25.07
CA LEU A 42 -19.59 38.51 23.71
C LEU A 42 -20.64 37.97 22.73
N ALA A 43 -20.96 36.68 22.89
CA ALA A 43 -22.06 36.04 22.19
C ALA A 43 -23.40 36.76 22.41
N ARG A 44 -23.71 37.15 23.64
CA ARG A 44 -25.00 37.77 23.99
C ARG A 44 -25.14 39.25 23.57
N ALA A 45 -24.07 39.92 23.19
CA ALA A 45 -24.05 41.37 22.94
C ALA A 45 -24.49 41.80 21.52
N PHE A 46 -24.84 40.88 20.61
CA PHE A 46 -25.15 41.20 19.21
C PHE A 46 -26.65 41.25 18.89
N PRO A 47 -27.20 42.40 18.42
CA PRO A 47 -28.60 42.51 18.00
C PRO A 47 -28.84 41.71 16.71
N GLY A 48 -29.83 40.80 16.73
CA GLY A 48 -30.22 39.98 15.57
C GLY A 48 -29.69 38.54 15.58
N LEU A 49 -28.81 38.21 16.52
CA LEU A 49 -28.39 36.84 16.82
C LEU A 49 -28.49 36.63 18.33
N SER A 50 -29.70 36.31 18.79
CA SER A 50 -29.90 35.69 20.09
C SER A 50 -29.17 34.36 20.04
N LEU A 51 -27.91 34.31 20.50
CA LEU A 51 -27.17 33.05 20.50
C LEU A 51 -27.88 32.02 21.40
N ASP A 52 -28.61 32.47 22.41
CA ASP A 52 -29.65 31.65 23.02
C ASP A 52 -31.04 32.17 22.61
N SER A 53 -31.73 31.45 21.74
CA SER A 53 -33.19 31.54 21.64
C SER A 53 -33.79 30.30 22.30
N LYS A 54 -35.12 30.20 22.44
CA LYS A 54 -35.71 28.92 22.86
C LYS A 54 -35.34 27.75 21.93
N GLU A 55 -34.94 28.06 20.69
CA GLU A 55 -34.65 27.10 19.63
C GLU A 55 -33.15 26.91 19.36
N HIS A 56 -32.28 27.83 19.77
CA HIS A 56 -30.85 27.77 19.50
C HIS A 56 -30.06 27.91 20.78
N THR A 57 -29.10 27.03 21.01
CA THR A 57 -28.13 27.17 22.10
C THR A 57 -26.73 26.91 21.56
N TYR A 58 -25.70 27.41 22.24
CA TYR A 58 -24.30 27.20 21.86
C TYR A 58 -23.49 26.67 23.02
N GLU A 59 -22.57 25.77 22.71
CA GLU A 59 -21.66 25.16 23.67
C GLU A 59 -20.21 25.49 23.31
N LEU A 60 -19.43 25.87 24.33
CA LEU A 60 -18.02 26.14 24.14
C LEU A 60 -17.28 24.87 23.75
N ARG A 61 -16.71 24.86 22.54
CA ARG A 61 -15.84 23.79 22.06
C ARG A 61 -14.37 24.08 22.42
N ARG A 62 -13.88 25.27 22.07
CA ARG A 62 -12.47 25.67 22.29
C ARG A 62 -12.30 27.18 22.28
N VAL A 63 -11.30 27.68 23.00
CA VAL A 63 -10.75 29.03 22.83
C VAL A 63 -9.29 28.92 22.34
N ALA A 64 -8.92 29.68 21.32
CA ALA A 64 -7.55 29.90 20.89
C ALA A 64 -7.17 31.37 21.12
N VAL A 65 -5.89 31.63 21.38
CA VAL A 65 -5.36 32.99 21.59
C VAL A 65 -4.12 33.15 20.73
N ASP A 66 -4.10 34.18 19.89
CA ASP A 66 -3.00 34.52 18.99
C ASP A 66 -1.88 35.25 19.77
N GLU A 67 -0.68 35.34 19.18
CA GLU A 67 0.47 36.01 19.80
C GLU A 67 0.23 37.50 20.09
N ASP A 68 -0.59 38.17 19.28
CA ASP A 68 -1.01 39.55 19.50
C ASP A 68 -2.06 39.68 20.61
N GLY A 69 -2.57 38.57 21.15
CA GLY A 69 -3.57 38.50 22.20
C GLY A 69 -5.01 38.45 21.69
N ALA A 70 -5.25 38.46 20.38
CA ALA A 70 -6.57 38.20 19.80
C ALA A 70 -7.07 36.81 20.23
N LYS A 71 -8.38 36.65 20.38
CA LYS A 71 -8.99 35.38 20.83
C LYS A 71 -9.99 34.88 19.81
N HIS A 72 -9.99 33.57 19.57
CA HIS A 72 -10.92 32.85 18.71
C HIS A 72 -11.71 31.86 19.55
N VAL A 73 -13.01 32.08 19.69
CA VAL A 73 -13.92 31.23 20.47
C VAL A 73 -14.73 30.37 19.52
N HIS A 74 -14.48 29.08 19.50
CA HIS A 74 -15.23 28.09 18.72
C HIS A 74 -16.42 27.58 19.53
N LEU A 75 -17.60 27.67 18.93
CA LEU A 75 -18.88 27.30 19.53
C LEU A 75 -19.56 26.23 18.68
N ASP A 76 -19.97 25.16 19.35
CA ASP A 76 -20.88 24.14 18.82
C ASP A 76 -22.31 24.65 18.93
N ARG A 77 -23.07 24.59 17.83
CA ARG A 77 -24.48 24.98 17.84
C ARG A 77 -25.38 23.78 18.11
N ARG A 78 -26.38 23.98 18.96
CA ARG A 78 -27.54 23.13 19.11
C ARG A 78 -28.80 23.83 18.62
N ILE A 79 -29.70 23.06 17.99
CA ILE A 79 -30.98 23.53 17.46
C ILE A 79 -32.07 22.61 18.04
N ASN A 80 -33.00 23.18 18.81
CA ASN A 80 -34.00 22.46 19.58
C ASN A 80 -33.38 21.36 20.48
N GLY A 81 -32.21 21.65 21.06
CA GLY A 81 -31.43 20.72 21.88
C GLY A 81 -30.61 19.68 21.12
N LEU A 82 -30.73 19.59 19.79
CA LEU A 82 -29.99 18.64 18.96
C LEU A 82 -28.69 19.26 18.44
N ARG A 83 -27.61 18.48 18.38
CA ARG A 83 -26.35 18.94 17.77
C ARG A 83 -26.56 19.26 16.29
N ALA A 84 -26.03 20.40 15.85
CA ALA A 84 -26.12 20.82 14.45
C ALA A 84 -24.77 20.66 13.74
N ILE A 85 -24.72 19.79 12.74
CA ILE A 85 -23.53 19.50 11.94
C ILE A 85 -23.45 20.52 10.80
N GLY A 86 -22.37 21.31 10.76
CA GLY A 86 -22.14 22.37 9.77
C GLY A 86 -22.78 23.72 10.12
N ALA A 87 -23.15 23.96 11.39
CA ALA A 87 -23.71 25.22 11.87
C ALA A 87 -22.89 25.86 13.00
N ASP A 88 -21.59 25.56 13.06
CA ASP A 88 -20.65 26.08 14.04
C ASP A 88 -20.33 27.58 13.84
N LEU A 89 -19.87 28.20 14.93
CA LEU A 89 -19.62 29.63 15.02
C LEU A 89 -18.24 29.88 15.65
N ILE A 90 -17.48 30.80 15.08
CA ILE A 90 -16.25 31.31 15.67
C ILE A 90 -16.43 32.80 15.95
N VAL A 91 -16.27 33.19 17.21
CA VAL A 91 -16.28 34.59 17.64
C VAL A 91 -14.84 35.04 17.84
N GLN A 92 -14.38 36.01 17.05
CA GLN A 92 -13.04 36.57 17.16
C GLN A 92 -13.07 37.93 17.87
N THR A 93 -12.17 38.11 18.83
CA THR A 93 -11.95 39.38 19.54
C THR A 93 -10.52 39.86 19.41
N ASP A 94 -10.31 41.17 19.52
CA ASP A 94 -8.99 41.76 19.71
C ASP A 94 -8.42 41.45 21.11
N ARG A 95 -7.20 41.91 21.37
CA ARG A 95 -6.50 41.69 22.66
C ARG A 95 -7.17 42.31 23.88
N PHE A 96 -8.06 43.28 23.68
CA PHE A 96 -8.81 43.96 24.73
C PHE A 96 -10.19 43.35 24.94
N GLY A 97 -10.57 42.35 24.13
CA GLY A 97 -11.85 41.67 24.19
C GLY A 97 -12.95 42.35 23.39
N ASN A 98 -12.63 43.33 22.53
CA ASN A 98 -13.62 43.89 21.60
C ASN A 98 -13.86 42.92 20.44
N LEU A 99 -15.10 42.82 19.94
CA LEU A 99 -15.37 41.98 18.78
C LEU A 99 -14.62 42.51 17.55
N ALA A 100 -13.84 41.63 16.93
CA ALA A 100 -13.22 41.88 15.64
C ALA A 100 -14.09 41.34 14.49
N THR A 101 -14.46 40.05 14.56
CA THR A 101 -15.26 39.40 13.51
C THR A 101 -16.00 38.16 14.03
N MET A 102 -16.95 37.65 13.25
CA MET A 102 -17.59 36.37 13.47
C MET A 102 -17.53 35.53 12.19
N HIS A 103 -17.01 34.31 12.31
CA HIS A 103 -17.05 33.33 11.24
C HIS A 103 -18.21 32.38 11.50
N ARG A 104 -19.10 32.26 10.53
CA ARG A 104 -20.25 31.36 10.56
C ARG A 104 -20.27 30.56 9.27
N SER A 105 -20.79 29.34 9.32
CA SER A 105 -21.21 28.68 8.09
C SER A 105 -22.34 29.49 7.43
N ALA A 106 -22.39 29.49 6.10
CA ALA A 106 -23.24 30.39 5.30
C ALA A 106 -24.76 30.17 5.51
N THR A 107 -25.15 29.09 6.18
CA THR A 107 -26.53 28.61 6.30
C THR A 107 -27.12 28.87 7.68
N MET A 108 -27.37 30.13 8.00
CA MET A 108 -28.38 30.47 9.01
C MET A 108 -29.76 30.38 8.37
N LEU A 109 -30.33 29.18 8.39
CA LEU A 109 -31.59 28.86 7.75
C LEU A 109 -32.76 28.94 8.74
N PRO A 110 -33.96 29.31 8.28
CA PRO A 110 -35.16 29.26 9.10
C PRO A 110 -35.41 27.82 9.61
N THR A 111 -35.41 27.63 10.93
CA THR A 111 -35.74 26.36 11.61
C THR A 111 -37.21 25.95 11.42
N ALA A 112 -38.06 26.88 10.99
CA ALA A 112 -39.50 26.68 10.82
C ALA A 112 -39.87 25.53 9.86
N ALA A 113 -38.93 25.07 9.01
CA ALA A 113 -39.14 23.95 8.09
C ALA A 113 -38.72 22.57 8.64
N LEU A 114 -38.11 22.50 9.83
CA LEU A 114 -37.69 21.22 10.41
C LEU A 114 -38.91 20.43 10.93
N PRO A 115 -39.02 19.12 10.63
CA PRO A 115 -40.08 18.30 11.17
C PRO A 115 -39.95 18.19 12.70
N ALA A 116 -41.08 18.22 13.41
CA ALA A 116 -41.10 18.16 14.87
C ALA A 116 -40.62 16.82 15.44
N ARG A 117 -40.66 15.74 14.65
CA ARG A 117 -40.25 14.38 15.03
C ARG A 117 -39.72 13.61 13.83
N ALA A 118 -38.83 12.65 14.08
CA ALA A 118 -38.38 11.68 13.07
C ALA A 118 -39.50 10.68 12.73
N THR A 119 -39.86 10.56 11.45
CA THR A 119 -40.75 9.48 10.95
C THR A 119 -39.96 8.23 10.58
N PHE A 120 -38.70 8.39 10.20
CA PHE A 120 -37.74 7.30 10.04
C PHE A 120 -37.00 7.11 11.38
N ASN A 121 -37.35 6.08 12.14
CA ASN A 121 -36.85 5.91 13.51
C ASN A 121 -35.38 5.44 13.57
N ALA A 122 -34.75 5.65 14.75
CA ALA A 122 -33.38 5.25 15.05
C ALA A 122 -33.07 3.78 14.72
N THR A 123 -34.01 2.87 15.03
CA THR A 123 -33.85 1.43 14.76
C THR A 123 -33.74 1.13 13.27
N ARG A 124 -34.49 1.84 12.43
CA ARG A 124 -34.39 1.71 10.97
C ARG A 124 -33.10 2.34 10.45
N ALA A 125 -32.65 3.45 11.04
CA ALA A 125 -31.41 4.12 10.66
C ALA A 125 -30.18 3.24 10.89
N TRP A 126 -29.97 2.71 12.10
CA TRP A 126 -28.78 1.88 12.33
C TRP A 126 -28.84 0.55 11.58
N ARG A 127 -30.03 -0.03 11.36
CA ARG A 127 -30.18 -1.25 10.53
C ARG A 127 -29.83 -0.98 9.07
N LEU A 128 -30.32 0.12 8.51
CA LEU A 128 -29.96 0.54 7.15
C LEU A 128 -28.43 0.63 6.98
N VAL A 129 -27.74 1.19 7.98
CA VAL A 129 -26.27 1.30 7.97
C VAL A 129 -25.59 -0.05 8.17
N ALA A 130 -26.12 -0.92 9.03
CA ALA A 130 -25.62 -2.29 9.22
C ALA A 130 -25.75 -3.15 7.96
N ASP A 131 -26.88 -3.08 7.28
CA ASP A 131 -27.13 -3.80 6.03
C ASP A 131 -26.17 -3.32 4.92
N ALA A 132 -25.81 -2.04 4.93
CA ALA A 132 -24.84 -1.47 4.00
C ALA A 132 -23.36 -1.74 4.35
N HIS A 133 -23.07 -2.23 5.57
CA HIS A 133 -21.71 -2.49 6.07
C HIS A 133 -21.62 -3.90 6.69
N PRO A 134 -21.77 -4.96 5.89
CA PRO A 134 -21.70 -6.33 6.39
C PRO A 134 -20.33 -6.59 7.05
N GLY A 135 -20.33 -7.07 8.29
CA GLY A 135 -19.13 -7.31 9.09
C GLY A 135 -18.64 -6.11 9.90
N GLY A 136 -19.21 -4.92 9.72
CA GLY A 136 -18.93 -3.74 10.54
C GLY A 136 -19.63 -3.78 11.91
N THR A 137 -19.02 -3.16 12.91
CA THR A 137 -19.63 -2.88 14.21
C THR A 137 -20.36 -1.55 14.14
N VAL A 138 -21.70 -1.61 14.07
CA VAL A 138 -22.58 -0.44 14.04
C VAL A 138 -23.04 -0.04 15.44
N ASN A 139 -22.97 1.25 15.76
CA ASN A 139 -23.59 1.80 16.95
C ASN A 139 -25.13 1.73 16.83
N LYS A 140 -25.75 0.90 17.68
CA LYS A 140 -27.20 0.67 17.71
C LYS A 140 -28.00 1.80 18.37
N ASN A 141 -27.32 2.80 18.92
CA ASN A 141 -27.89 4.00 19.52
C ASN A 141 -27.45 5.24 18.71
N PRO A 142 -27.98 5.45 17.50
CA PRO A 142 -27.59 6.61 16.68
C PRO A 142 -28.06 7.92 17.31
N GLU A 143 -27.27 8.97 17.17
CA GLU A 143 -27.60 10.31 17.68
C GLU A 143 -28.53 11.02 16.69
N GLN A 144 -29.56 11.70 17.22
CA GLN A 144 -30.38 12.58 16.39
C GLN A 144 -29.71 13.95 16.27
N VAL A 145 -29.52 14.42 15.04
CA VAL A 145 -28.78 15.65 14.72
C VAL A 145 -29.55 16.52 13.74
N ILE A 146 -29.17 17.79 13.66
CA ILE A 146 -29.56 18.67 12.55
C ILE A 146 -28.41 18.72 11.54
N TRP A 147 -28.66 18.26 10.32
CA TRP A 147 -27.75 18.40 9.19
C TRP A 147 -27.92 19.77 8.55
N ALA A 148 -26.91 20.64 8.63
CA ALA A 148 -26.97 22.04 8.19
C ALA A 148 -25.86 22.42 7.19
N ARG A 149 -25.27 21.42 6.52
CA ARG A 149 -24.23 21.62 5.47
C ARG A 149 -24.80 21.92 4.08
N GLU A 150 -26.12 22.05 3.96
CA GLU A 150 -26.85 22.33 2.73
C GLU A 150 -27.76 23.56 2.89
N ASP A 151 -28.32 24.05 1.78
CA ASP A 151 -29.21 25.22 1.71
C ASP A 151 -30.51 25.07 2.52
N GLN A 152 -30.89 23.87 2.96
CA GLN A 152 -32.03 23.63 3.86
C GLN A 152 -31.60 22.66 4.96
N PRO A 153 -31.80 22.98 6.26
CA PRO A 153 -31.39 22.08 7.31
C PRO A 153 -32.34 20.89 7.38
N ARG A 154 -31.81 19.70 7.68
CA ARG A 154 -32.59 18.47 7.75
C ARG A 154 -32.44 17.80 9.10
N LEU A 155 -33.53 17.25 9.63
CA LEU A 155 -33.48 16.36 10.79
C LEU A 155 -32.88 15.04 10.32
N ALA A 156 -31.84 14.56 11.00
CA ALA A 156 -31.09 13.37 10.59
C ALA A 156 -30.69 12.50 11.79
N TRP A 157 -30.26 11.27 11.50
CA TRP A 157 -29.55 10.38 12.40
C TRP A 157 -28.09 10.31 11.98
N GLU A 158 -27.19 10.51 12.92
CA GLU A 158 -25.78 10.12 12.76
C GLU A 158 -25.61 8.71 13.30
N VAL A 159 -25.22 7.80 12.42
CA VAL A 159 -24.90 6.42 12.77
C VAL A 159 -23.39 6.23 12.63
N LEU A 160 -22.75 5.86 13.73
CA LEU A 160 -21.34 5.47 13.74
C LEU A 160 -21.21 4.00 13.35
N VAL A 161 -20.32 3.70 12.41
CA VAL A 161 -19.95 2.33 12.05
C VAL A 161 -18.44 2.22 11.97
N SER A 162 -17.90 1.23 12.67
CA SER A 162 -16.48 0.90 12.61
C SER A 162 -16.30 -0.49 12.03
N GLY A 163 -15.13 -0.78 11.48
CA GLY A 163 -14.82 -2.11 10.98
C GLY A 163 -13.54 -2.13 10.18
N GLU A 164 -13.34 -3.21 9.46
CA GLU A 164 -12.22 -3.41 8.56
C GLU A 164 -12.76 -3.54 7.14
N ALA A 165 -12.24 -2.76 6.21
CA ALA A 165 -12.57 -2.87 4.79
C ALA A 165 -11.99 -4.18 4.22
N ALA A 166 -12.42 -4.57 3.01
CA ALA A 166 -11.97 -5.82 2.38
C ALA A 166 -10.45 -5.88 2.13
N ASP A 167 -9.77 -4.74 2.19
CA ASP A 167 -8.32 -4.59 2.06
C ASP A 167 -7.59 -4.44 3.41
N GLY A 168 -8.26 -4.77 4.51
CA GLY A 168 -7.69 -4.70 5.85
C GLY A 168 -7.66 -3.29 6.46
N THR A 169 -8.20 -2.26 5.79
CA THR A 169 -8.15 -0.89 6.30
C THR A 169 -9.20 -0.70 7.40
N PRO A 170 -8.81 -0.35 8.64
CA PRO A 170 -9.79 0.02 9.66
C PRO A 170 -10.49 1.32 9.25
N TYR A 171 -11.80 1.40 9.47
CA TYR A 171 -12.58 2.61 9.25
C TYR A 171 -13.41 2.94 10.49
N GLU A 172 -13.65 4.24 10.69
CA GLU A 172 -14.56 4.79 11.70
C GLU A 172 -15.45 5.83 11.01
N LYS A 173 -16.58 5.38 10.48
CA LYS A 173 -17.43 6.19 9.61
C LYS A 173 -18.61 6.80 10.35
N HIS A 174 -18.82 8.08 10.07
CA HIS A 174 -20.06 8.80 10.32
C HIS A 174 -20.96 8.63 9.11
N VAL A 175 -22.16 8.09 9.28
CA VAL A 175 -23.17 8.00 8.23
C VAL A 175 -24.39 8.82 8.62
N ILE A 176 -24.72 9.84 7.82
CA ILE A 176 -25.84 10.74 8.06
C ILE A 176 -27.06 10.25 7.28
N VAL A 177 -28.14 9.94 7.99
CA VAL A 177 -29.39 9.40 7.41
C VAL A 177 -30.54 10.36 7.70
N ASP A 178 -31.26 10.79 6.67
CA ASP A 178 -32.44 11.64 6.78
C ASP A 178 -33.49 11.00 7.70
N ALA A 179 -33.88 11.72 8.75
CA ALA A 179 -34.78 11.21 9.78
C ALA A 179 -36.25 11.18 9.35
N THR A 180 -36.56 11.62 8.13
CA THR A 180 -37.90 11.60 7.54
C THR A 180 -38.02 10.50 6.48
N THR A 181 -37.05 10.44 5.56
CA THR A 181 -37.08 9.59 4.37
C THR A 181 -36.23 8.33 4.50
N GLY A 182 -35.20 8.34 5.35
CA GLY A 182 -34.18 7.28 5.41
C GLY A 182 -33.10 7.39 4.32
N GLN A 183 -33.11 8.45 3.52
CA GLN A 183 -32.05 8.69 2.52
C GLN A 183 -30.71 8.97 3.21
N ARG A 184 -29.61 8.39 2.72
CA ARG A 184 -28.26 8.80 3.15
C ARG A 184 -27.96 10.21 2.64
N LEU A 185 -27.70 11.14 3.55
CA LEU A 185 -27.39 12.53 3.27
C LEU A 185 -25.90 12.74 3.00
N ASP A 186 -25.04 12.15 3.83
CA ASP A 186 -23.58 12.20 3.70
C ASP A 186 -22.95 11.01 4.43
N ALA A 187 -21.65 10.77 4.18
CA ALA A 187 -20.82 9.90 5.00
C ALA A 187 -19.35 10.30 4.90
N TRP A 188 -18.64 10.27 6.03
CA TRP A 188 -17.19 10.49 6.08
C TRP A 188 -16.53 9.53 7.07
N ASP A 189 -15.20 9.43 6.98
CA ASP A 189 -14.36 8.55 7.79
C ASP A 189 -13.46 9.39 8.69
N ASP A 190 -13.39 9.06 9.97
CA ASP A 190 -12.50 9.70 10.94
C ASP A 190 -11.09 9.10 10.87
N ILE A 191 -10.91 7.95 10.19
CA ILE A 191 -9.59 7.43 9.85
C ILE A 191 -9.06 8.17 8.61
N HIS A 192 -8.18 9.14 8.86
CA HIS A 192 -7.45 9.86 7.81
C HIS A 192 -6.21 9.09 7.37
N THR A 193 -6.17 8.63 6.12
CA THR A 193 -4.95 8.04 5.54
C THR A 193 -4.03 9.15 5.03
N ALA A 194 -2.81 9.20 5.55
CA ALA A 194 -1.79 10.15 5.10
C ALA A 194 -0.56 9.36 4.63
N ALA A 195 -0.28 9.43 3.33
CA ALA A 195 0.94 8.89 2.75
C ALA A 195 2.14 9.63 3.33
N VAL A 196 3.02 8.92 4.02
CA VAL A 196 4.24 9.47 4.62
C VAL A 196 5.42 8.56 4.31
N ASN A 197 6.62 9.15 4.21
CA ASN A 197 7.83 8.38 3.90
C ASN A 197 8.49 7.87 5.18
N GLY A 198 8.62 6.55 5.28
CA GLY A 198 9.42 5.84 6.27
C GLY A 198 10.74 5.33 5.70
N THR A 199 11.58 4.77 6.56
CA THR A 199 12.84 4.13 6.15
C THR A 199 12.72 2.62 6.36
N GLY A 200 12.88 1.83 5.29
CA GLY A 200 13.03 0.38 5.35
C GLY A 200 14.50 0.00 5.44
N ARG A 201 14.89 -0.72 6.48
CA ARG A 201 16.21 -1.36 6.65
C ARG A 201 16.09 -2.83 6.29
N THR A 202 16.27 -3.10 5.01
CA THR A 202 15.92 -4.38 4.35
C THR A 202 17.04 -5.42 4.46
N LEU A 203 16.74 -6.68 4.17
CA LEU A 203 17.72 -7.78 4.13
C LEU A 203 18.62 -7.73 2.88
N PHE A 204 18.08 -7.27 1.75
CA PHE A 204 18.75 -7.38 0.44
C PHE A 204 18.93 -6.04 -0.28
N SER A 205 17.97 -5.13 -0.12
CA SER A 205 17.91 -3.85 -0.85
C SER A 205 18.64 -2.69 -0.14
N GLY A 206 19.24 -2.93 1.03
CA GLY A 206 19.82 -1.92 1.91
C GLY A 206 18.77 -1.01 2.57
N ASN A 207 19.14 0.24 2.83
CA ASN A 207 18.19 1.23 3.34
C ASN A 207 17.41 1.86 2.18
N VAL A 208 16.09 1.72 2.20
CA VAL A 208 15.17 2.23 1.15
C VAL A 208 14.11 3.14 1.74
N THR A 209 13.57 4.05 0.93
CA THR A 209 12.37 4.82 1.31
C THR A 209 11.13 3.97 1.09
N LEU A 210 10.26 3.91 2.09
CA LEU A 210 8.96 3.24 2.01
C LEU A 210 7.85 4.29 2.12
N THR A 211 6.87 4.23 1.23
CA THR A 211 5.62 4.99 1.43
C THR A 211 4.73 4.19 2.37
N THR A 212 4.31 4.83 3.46
CA THR A 212 3.61 4.24 4.60
C THR A 212 2.38 5.07 4.94
N ASN A 213 1.52 4.54 5.81
CA ASN A 213 0.32 5.22 6.25
C ASN A 213 0.51 5.71 7.69
N SER A 214 0.41 7.03 7.91
CA SER A 214 0.40 7.58 9.27
C SER A 214 -0.96 7.28 9.93
N ILE A 215 -0.93 6.78 11.17
CA ILE A 215 -2.12 6.52 11.97
C ILE A 215 -1.97 7.13 13.37
N THR A 216 -3.06 7.22 14.12
CA THR A 216 -2.98 7.58 15.54
C THR A 216 -2.14 6.54 16.27
N GLY A 217 -1.04 6.99 16.89
CA GLY A 217 -0.13 6.12 17.64
C GLY A 217 1.01 5.49 16.85
N GLY A 218 1.23 5.87 15.58
CA GLY A 218 2.40 5.45 14.81
C GLY A 218 2.13 5.38 13.30
N TYR A 219 2.61 4.30 12.69
CA TYR A 219 2.60 4.07 11.25
C TYR A 219 2.18 2.64 10.94
N GLU A 220 1.54 2.43 9.80
CA GLU A 220 1.29 1.12 9.22
C GLU A 220 2.13 0.95 7.95
N LEU A 221 2.64 -0.26 7.73
CA LEU A 221 3.33 -0.63 6.50
C LEU A 221 2.32 -0.86 5.37
N ARG A 222 1.65 0.23 5.00
CA ARG A 222 0.61 0.36 3.97
C ARG A 222 0.95 1.55 3.10
N ASP A 223 0.96 1.35 1.79
CA ASP A 223 1.17 2.39 0.80
C ASP A 223 -0.17 2.80 0.16
N PRO A 224 -0.81 3.90 0.62
CA PRO A 224 -2.05 4.38 0.03
C PRO A 224 -1.86 4.93 -1.39
N SER A 225 -0.65 5.23 -1.84
CA SER A 225 -0.36 5.82 -3.16
C SER A 225 -0.30 4.78 -4.29
N ARG A 226 -0.13 3.50 -3.96
CA ARG A 226 -0.02 2.39 -4.92
C ARG A 226 -1.17 1.38 -4.76
N GLY A 227 -2.39 1.89 -4.77
CA GLY A 227 -3.59 1.05 -4.68
C GLY A 227 -3.81 0.44 -3.30
N GLY A 228 -3.19 0.99 -2.26
CA GLY A 228 -3.36 0.55 -0.88
C GLY A 228 -2.59 -0.73 -0.53
N THR A 229 -1.48 -1.05 -1.22
CA THR A 229 -0.68 -2.25 -0.92
C THR A 229 -0.19 -2.22 0.52
N TYR A 230 -0.11 -3.37 1.18
CA TYR A 230 0.33 -3.46 2.57
C TYR A 230 1.03 -4.78 2.83
N THR A 231 1.72 -4.88 3.96
CA THR A 231 2.43 -6.08 4.36
C THR A 231 2.00 -6.56 5.74
N ILE A 232 1.68 -7.84 5.85
CA ILE A 232 1.28 -8.49 7.11
C ILE A 232 2.35 -9.49 7.59
N ASN A 233 2.47 -9.59 8.91
CA ASN A 233 3.23 -10.62 9.59
C ASN A 233 2.34 -11.85 9.80
N MET A 234 2.69 -12.99 9.20
CA MET A 234 1.99 -14.26 9.41
C MET A 234 2.42 -14.96 10.71
N ALA A 235 3.46 -14.49 11.38
CA ALA A 235 3.98 -15.00 12.65
C ALA A 235 4.25 -16.53 12.64
N ASN A 236 4.81 -17.03 11.53
CA ASN A 236 5.04 -18.45 11.24
C ASN A 236 3.77 -19.31 11.12
N GLY A 237 2.60 -18.68 11.02
CA GLY A 237 1.32 -19.32 10.72
C GLY A 237 1.08 -19.48 9.21
N THR A 238 0.00 -20.20 8.87
CA THR A 238 -0.47 -20.37 7.48
C THR A 238 -1.82 -19.71 7.20
N SER A 239 -2.42 -19.07 8.22
CA SER A 239 -3.66 -18.31 8.15
C SER A 239 -3.63 -17.16 9.16
N GLY A 240 -4.51 -16.17 8.97
CA GLY A 240 -4.52 -14.95 9.79
C GLY A 240 -3.40 -13.99 9.39
N GLY A 241 -2.73 -13.42 10.39
CA GLY A 241 -1.68 -12.42 10.25
C GLY A 241 -2.15 -11.00 10.60
N THR A 242 -1.20 -10.12 10.86
CA THR A 242 -1.48 -8.73 11.26
C THR A 242 -0.60 -7.77 10.48
N ILE A 243 -1.16 -6.63 10.07
CA ILE A 243 -0.38 -5.57 9.42
C ILE A 243 0.80 -5.13 10.31
N PHE A 244 1.95 -4.92 9.68
CA PHE A 244 3.09 -4.34 10.39
C PHE A 244 2.77 -2.91 10.83
N LYS A 245 2.99 -2.63 12.10
CA LYS A 245 2.89 -1.30 12.70
C LYS A 245 4.20 -0.92 13.35
N ASP A 246 4.53 0.36 13.30
CA ASP A 246 5.76 0.89 13.85
C ASP A 246 5.55 2.28 14.47
N ALA A 247 6.32 2.63 15.49
CA ALA A 247 6.14 3.88 16.24
C ALA A 247 6.93 5.05 15.64
N ASP A 248 8.07 4.80 14.99
CA ASP A 248 9.02 5.82 14.53
C ASP A 248 9.22 5.86 13.00
N ASN A 249 8.52 4.98 12.29
CA ASN A 249 8.56 4.77 10.85
C ASN A 249 9.90 4.24 10.31
N ILE A 250 10.65 3.52 11.14
CA ILE A 250 11.90 2.85 10.78
C ILE A 250 11.68 1.34 10.84
N TRP A 251 11.55 0.72 9.67
CA TRP A 251 11.17 -0.69 9.54
C TRP A 251 12.41 -1.58 9.43
N GLY A 252 12.66 -2.40 10.44
CA GLY A 252 13.71 -3.43 10.41
C GLY A 252 15.10 -2.93 10.85
N ASN A 253 16.09 -3.81 10.76
CA ASN A 253 17.47 -3.54 11.16
C ASN A 253 18.55 -4.11 10.22
N ASN A 254 18.21 -4.37 8.96
CA ASN A 254 19.03 -5.04 7.95
C ASN A 254 19.45 -6.48 8.32
N ALA A 255 18.73 -7.13 9.24
CA ALA A 255 19.01 -8.50 9.66
C ALA A 255 17.72 -9.27 9.97
N THR A 256 17.79 -10.60 9.88
CA THR A 256 16.66 -11.48 10.17
C THR A 256 16.26 -11.51 11.65
N SER A 257 17.05 -10.87 12.53
CA SER A 257 16.71 -10.65 13.93
C SER A 257 15.49 -9.74 14.12
N ASP A 258 15.18 -8.90 13.13
CA ASP A 258 13.99 -8.07 13.13
C ASP A 258 13.08 -8.49 11.97
N THR A 259 11.87 -8.93 12.31
CA THR A 259 10.84 -9.35 11.34
C THR A 259 10.49 -8.24 10.35
N ALA A 260 10.59 -6.96 10.76
CA ALA A 260 10.27 -5.85 9.89
C ALA A 260 11.28 -5.69 8.73
N SER A 261 12.46 -6.29 8.78
CA SER A 261 13.41 -6.26 7.64
C SER A 261 12.88 -7.04 6.43
N ALA A 262 12.30 -8.22 6.63
CA ALA A 262 11.69 -8.98 5.53
C ALA A 262 10.41 -8.30 5.01
N ALA A 263 9.65 -7.69 5.92
CA ALA A 263 8.47 -6.91 5.57
C ALA A 263 8.82 -5.68 4.73
N ALA A 264 9.93 -5.00 5.07
CA ALA A 264 10.43 -3.85 4.34
C ALA A 264 10.87 -4.22 2.90
N ASP A 265 11.56 -5.35 2.71
CA ASP A 265 11.87 -5.88 1.36
C ASP A 265 10.59 -6.16 0.57
N ALA A 266 9.63 -6.89 1.14
CA ALA A 266 8.40 -7.25 0.44
C ALA A 266 7.56 -6.01 0.03
N GLN A 267 7.46 -5.02 0.91
CA GLN A 267 6.77 -3.76 0.62
C GLN A 267 7.52 -2.95 -0.44
N TYR A 268 8.85 -2.87 -0.36
CA TYR A 268 9.69 -2.20 -1.35
C TYR A 268 9.54 -2.87 -2.72
N GLY A 269 9.68 -4.20 -2.80
CA GLY A 269 9.53 -4.96 -4.03
C GLY A 269 8.18 -4.74 -4.69
N THR A 270 7.09 -4.80 -3.91
CA THR A 270 5.75 -4.48 -4.42
C THR A 270 5.65 -3.08 -4.99
N ALA A 271 6.21 -2.08 -4.30
CA ALA A 271 6.17 -0.69 -4.75
C ALA A 271 6.96 -0.47 -6.05
N VAL A 272 8.16 -1.05 -6.15
CA VAL A 272 9.01 -0.97 -7.34
C VAL A 272 8.37 -1.70 -8.52
N THR A 273 7.80 -2.89 -8.30
CA THR A 273 7.12 -3.64 -9.37
C THR A 273 5.88 -2.90 -9.86
N TRP A 274 5.09 -2.31 -8.97
CA TRP A 274 3.97 -1.44 -9.35
C TRP A 274 4.44 -0.29 -10.25
N ASP A 275 5.49 0.41 -9.85
CA ASP A 275 6.04 1.55 -10.59
C ASP A 275 6.62 1.13 -11.95
N TYR A 276 7.29 -0.01 -12.02
CA TYR A 276 7.75 -0.59 -13.29
C TYR A 276 6.59 -0.81 -14.26
N TYR A 277 5.55 -1.52 -13.83
CA TYR A 277 4.38 -1.78 -14.68
C TYR A 277 3.66 -0.51 -15.10
N LYS A 278 3.50 0.45 -14.18
CA LYS A 278 2.84 1.73 -14.46
C LYS A 278 3.65 2.58 -15.45
N ASN A 279 4.94 2.74 -15.21
CA ASN A 279 5.77 3.70 -15.94
C ASN A 279 6.28 3.14 -17.27
N VAL A 280 6.55 1.84 -17.34
CA VAL A 280 7.09 1.19 -18.55
C VAL A 280 5.97 0.70 -19.47
N HIS A 281 4.89 0.18 -18.88
CA HIS A 281 3.83 -0.51 -19.62
C HIS A 281 2.45 0.15 -19.55
N GLY A 282 2.30 1.23 -18.78
CA GLY A 282 1.03 1.93 -18.60
C GLY A 282 -0.01 1.13 -17.81
N ARG A 283 0.40 0.10 -17.06
CA ARG A 283 -0.49 -0.77 -16.27
C ARG A 283 -0.59 -0.31 -14.83
N THR A 284 -1.80 -0.02 -14.35
CA THR A 284 -2.02 0.42 -12.96
C THR A 284 -2.53 -0.73 -12.10
N GLY A 285 -1.61 -1.40 -11.40
CA GLY A 285 -1.88 -2.55 -10.56
C GLY A 285 -2.04 -3.87 -11.31
N ILE A 286 -2.16 -4.96 -10.56
CA ILE A 286 -2.16 -6.33 -11.11
C ILE A 286 -3.32 -6.55 -12.08
N ALA A 287 -4.52 -6.04 -11.80
CA ALA A 287 -5.69 -6.17 -12.67
C ALA A 287 -5.92 -4.96 -13.60
N ASN A 288 -5.00 -4.00 -13.62
CA ASN A 288 -5.12 -2.72 -14.32
C ASN A 288 -6.33 -1.86 -13.89
N ASP A 289 -6.77 -2.01 -12.65
CA ASP A 289 -7.94 -1.33 -12.06
C ASP A 289 -7.57 -0.38 -10.91
N GLY A 290 -6.28 -0.17 -10.66
CA GLY A 290 -5.79 0.67 -9.56
C GLY A 290 -5.82 0.01 -8.19
N ARG A 291 -6.16 -1.29 -8.07
CA ARG A 291 -6.13 -2.01 -6.79
C ARG A 291 -4.79 -2.68 -6.52
N GLY A 292 -4.30 -2.51 -5.29
CA GLY A 292 -3.10 -3.15 -4.77
C GLY A 292 -3.33 -4.59 -4.35
N ALA A 293 -2.27 -5.40 -4.43
CA ALA A 293 -2.16 -6.66 -3.69
C ALA A 293 -1.47 -6.42 -2.35
N TYR A 294 -1.52 -7.41 -1.46
CA TYR A 294 -0.80 -7.36 -0.20
C TYR A 294 0.23 -8.48 -0.08
N ASN A 295 1.18 -8.30 0.83
CA ASN A 295 2.26 -9.23 1.11
C ASN A 295 2.01 -9.97 2.42
N ARG A 296 2.29 -11.28 2.41
CA ARG A 296 2.35 -12.14 3.59
C ARG A 296 3.79 -12.57 3.82
N VAL A 297 4.45 -12.06 4.84
CA VAL A 297 5.81 -12.49 5.22
C VAL A 297 5.78 -13.33 6.49
N HIS A 298 6.86 -14.06 6.78
CA HIS A 298 6.94 -15.04 7.87
C HIS A 298 5.89 -16.13 7.76
N TYR A 299 5.61 -16.57 6.53
CA TYR A 299 4.63 -17.61 6.26
C TYR A 299 5.18 -19.00 6.59
N SER A 300 4.44 -19.76 7.40
CA SER A 300 4.81 -21.09 7.88
C SER A 300 6.18 -21.08 8.61
N SER A 301 6.75 -22.25 8.91
CA SER A 301 8.06 -22.38 9.53
C SER A 301 9.06 -22.99 8.57
N ARG A 302 10.22 -22.35 8.41
CA ARG A 302 11.33 -22.81 7.55
C ARG A 302 10.88 -23.13 6.11
N TYR A 303 9.96 -22.33 5.60
CA TYR A 303 9.32 -22.59 4.33
C TYR A 303 10.19 -22.08 3.18
N ASN A 304 10.66 -23.01 2.36
CA ASN A 304 11.56 -22.77 1.22
C ASN A 304 10.77 -22.45 -0.05
N ASN A 305 9.81 -21.52 0.02
CA ASN A 305 9.12 -21.06 -1.18
C ASN A 305 8.48 -19.68 -1.01
N ALA A 306 8.25 -19.01 -2.13
CA ALA A 306 7.37 -17.86 -2.29
C ALA A 306 6.27 -18.22 -3.30
N TYR A 307 5.13 -17.53 -3.25
CA TYR A 307 4.06 -17.73 -4.23
C TYR A 307 3.07 -16.57 -4.29
N TRP A 308 2.53 -16.34 -5.48
CA TRP A 308 1.27 -15.64 -5.72
C TRP A 308 0.05 -16.52 -5.45
N SER A 309 -1.02 -15.92 -4.94
CA SER A 309 -2.33 -16.57 -4.93
C SER A 309 -3.45 -15.64 -5.36
N ASP A 310 -4.16 -16.03 -6.41
CA ASP A 310 -5.36 -15.34 -6.89
C ASP A 310 -6.51 -15.35 -5.86
N SER A 311 -6.54 -16.35 -4.97
CA SER A 311 -7.61 -16.51 -3.97
C SER A 311 -7.65 -15.39 -2.93
N CYS A 312 -6.48 -14.96 -2.47
CA CYS A 312 -6.31 -13.84 -1.56
C CYS A 312 -5.89 -12.55 -2.27
N PHE A 313 -5.53 -12.63 -3.56
CA PHE A 313 -4.90 -11.54 -4.31
C PHE A 313 -3.63 -11.02 -3.60
N CYS A 314 -2.73 -11.95 -3.26
CA CYS A 314 -1.60 -11.65 -2.39
C CYS A 314 -0.34 -12.46 -2.75
N MET A 315 0.83 -11.85 -2.51
CA MET A 315 2.13 -12.51 -2.56
C MET A 315 2.47 -13.05 -1.16
N THR A 316 3.13 -14.21 -1.11
CA THR A 316 3.44 -14.91 0.14
C THR A 316 4.88 -15.39 0.15
N TYR A 317 5.58 -15.14 1.24
CA TYR A 317 7.01 -15.38 1.34
C TYR A 317 7.32 -16.18 2.60
N GLY A 318 7.98 -17.32 2.43
CA GLY A 318 8.60 -18.04 3.52
C GLY A 318 9.93 -17.42 3.95
N ASP A 319 10.35 -17.74 5.17
CA ASP A 319 11.63 -17.26 5.72
C ASP A 319 12.85 -18.09 5.27
N GLY A 320 12.61 -19.16 4.51
CA GLY A 320 13.65 -20.13 4.17
C GLY A 320 14.08 -20.96 5.38
N ASP A 321 14.83 -22.03 5.12
CA ASP A 321 15.33 -22.96 6.15
C ASP A 321 16.64 -22.51 6.82
N GLY A 322 17.25 -21.42 6.33
CA GLY A 322 18.53 -20.88 6.77
C GLY A 322 19.77 -21.65 6.28
N THR A 323 19.58 -22.72 5.50
CA THR A 323 20.65 -23.59 4.97
C THR A 323 20.69 -23.64 3.45
N THR A 324 19.53 -23.61 2.82
CA THR A 324 19.29 -23.57 1.38
C THR A 324 18.88 -22.16 0.99
N PHE A 325 17.89 -21.61 1.70
CA PHE A 325 17.34 -20.29 1.40
C PHE A 325 17.29 -19.40 2.64
N ARG A 326 17.54 -18.11 2.40
CA ARG A 326 17.22 -16.97 3.26
C ARG A 326 15.73 -16.59 3.03
N PRO A 327 15.17 -15.61 3.77
CA PRO A 327 13.81 -15.15 3.49
C PRO A 327 13.62 -14.78 2.02
N LEU A 328 12.56 -15.29 1.39
CA LEU A 328 12.38 -15.25 -0.07
C LEU A 328 11.77 -13.92 -0.54
N VAL A 329 12.29 -12.79 -0.05
CA VAL A 329 11.75 -11.43 -0.28
C VAL A 329 12.65 -10.57 -1.18
N ALA A 330 13.60 -11.17 -1.90
CA ALA A 330 14.43 -10.44 -2.85
C ALA A 330 13.61 -9.74 -3.94
N LEU A 331 14.20 -8.72 -4.56
CA LEU A 331 13.46 -7.80 -5.44
C LEU A 331 12.94 -8.49 -6.71
N ASP A 332 13.76 -9.31 -7.34
CA ASP A 332 13.37 -10.15 -8.47
C ASP A 332 12.28 -11.16 -8.10
N VAL A 333 12.36 -11.78 -6.92
CA VAL A 333 11.35 -12.70 -6.39
C VAL A 333 10.03 -11.97 -6.15
N ALA A 334 10.04 -10.79 -5.53
CA ALA A 334 8.82 -9.98 -5.36
C ALA A 334 8.21 -9.59 -6.72
N GLY A 335 9.06 -9.21 -7.69
CA GLY A 335 8.64 -8.93 -9.06
C GLY A 335 8.07 -10.15 -9.78
N HIS A 336 8.68 -11.33 -9.58
CA HIS A 336 8.25 -12.62 -10.10
C HIS A 336 6.85 -12.98 -9.57
N GLU A 337 6.65 -12.94 -8.24
CA GLU A 337 5.36 -13.27 -7.64
C GLU A 337 4.26 -12.31 -8.07
N MET A 338 4.51 -11.00 -8.08
CA MET A 338 3.52 -10.04 -8.54
C MET A 338 3.19 -10.22 -10.04
N THR A 339 4.16 -10.70 -10.84
CA THR A 339 3.97 -10.98 -12.27
C THR A 339 3.07 -12.19 -12.52
N HIS A 340 3.07 -13.21 -11.66
CA HIS A 340 2.07 -14.29 -11.75
C HIS A 340 0.64 -13.74 -11.70
N GLY A 341 0.39 -12.74 -10.85
CA GLY A 341 -0.89 -12.03 -10.82
C GLY A 341 -1.19 -11.30 -12.13
N VAL A 342 -0.19 -10.66 -12.75
CA VAL A 342 -0.36 -10.00 -14.05
C VAL A 342 -0.70 -11.03 -15.13
N THR A 343 -0.01 -12.17 -15.15
CA THR A 343 -0.29 -13.30 -16.04
C THR A 343 -1.71 -13.82 -15.84
N SER A 344 -2.17 -14.00 -14.59
CA SER A 344 -3.53 -14.48 -14.29
C SER A 344 -4.63 -13.52 -14.75
N ARG A 345 -4.36 -12.20 -14.73
CA ARG A 345 -5.28 -11.14 -15.19
C ARG A 345 -5.16 -10.81 -16.68
N THR A 346 -4.34 -11.54 -17.44
CA THR A 346 -4.11 -11.31 -18.86
C THR A 346 -4.21 -12.61 -19.66
N ALA A 347 -3.08 -13.27 -19.95
CA ALA A 347 -3.04 -14.50 -20.73
C ALA A 347 -3.69 -15.69 -20.02
N GLY A 348 -3.67 -15.70 -18.67
CA GLY A 348 -4.19 -16.80 -17.86
C GLY A 348 -3.49 -18.13 -18.14
N LEU A 349 -2.17 -18.09 -18.41
CA LEU A 349 -1.37 -19.26 -18.77
C LEU A 349 -1.54 -20.39 -17.74
N ILE A 350 -2.05 -21.53 -18.20
CA ILE A 350 -2.23 -22.72 -17.36
C ILE A 350 -0.86 -23.19 -16.89
N TYR A 351 -0.74 -23.42 -15.59
CA TYR A 351 0.49 -23.81 -14.92
C TYR A 351 0.85 -25.29 -15.13
N SER A 352 0.94 -25.70 -16.40
CA SER A 352 1.25 -27.07 -16.84
C SER A 352 1.80 -27.05 -18.26
N GLY A 353 2.68 -28.00 -18.58
CA GLY A 353 3.28 -28.12 -19.91
C GLY A 353 4.02 -26.86 -20.35
N GLU A 354 3.98 -26.58 -21.66
CA GLU A 354 4.64 -25.39 -22.22
C GLU A 354 4.00 -24.08 -21.76
N SER A 355 2.69 -24.04 -21.51
CA SER A 355 2.04 -22.83 -20.98
C SER A 355 2.50 -22.54 -19.55
N GLY A 356 2.78 -23.57 -18.76
CA GLY A 356 3.35 -23.43 -17.43
C GLY A 356 4.79 -22.91 -17.47
N GLY A 357 5.62 -23.46 -18.37
CA GLY A 357 6.96 -22.93 -18.60
C GLY A 357 6.96 -21.47 -19.07
N LEU A 358 6.00 -21.06 -19.89
CA LEU A 358 5.81 -19.66 -20.28
C LEU A 358 5.29 -18.78 -19.14
N ASN A 359 4.51 -19.33 -18.21
CA ASN A 359 4.05 -18.62 -17.01
C ASN A 359 5.25 -18.28 -16.13
N GLU A 360 6.05 -19.29 -15.77
CA GLU A 360 7.30 -19.15 -15.03
C GLU A 360 8.29 -18.19 -15.70
N ALA A 361 8.54 -18.39 -17.00
CA ALA A 361 9.47 -17.52 -17.73
C ALA A 361 8.98 -16.07 -17.79
N THR A 362 7.66 -15.85 -17.88
CA THR A 362 7.12 -14.49 -17.84
C THR A 362 7.42 -13.82 -16.50
N SER A 363 7.27 -14.54 -15.39
CA SER A 363 7.60 -14.05 -14.06
C SER A 363 9.09 -13.79 -13.88
N ASP A 364 9.97 -14.69 -14.36
CA ASP A 364 11.42 -14.47 -14.36
C ASP A 364 11.82 -13.25 -15.19
N ILE A 365 11.32 -13.14 -16.42
CA ILE A 365 11.59 -12.02 -17.34
C ILE A 365 11.20 -10.69 -16.68
N MET A 366 9.99 -10.58 -16.14
CA MET A 366 9.52 -9.32 -15.58
C MET A 366 10.15 -9.02 -14.22
N GLY A 367 10.39 -10.02 -13.37
CA GLY A 367 11.16 -9.88 -12.12
C GLY A 367 12.55 -9.31 -12.39
N THR A 368 13.24 -9.87 -13.39
CA THR A 368 14.54 -9.36 -13.86
C THR A 368 14.44 -7.90 -14.34
N MET A 369 13.39 -7.57 -15.11
CA MET A 369 13.19 -6.19 -15.56
C MET A 369 12.86 -5.21 -14.43
N VAL A 370 12.21 -5.68 -13.36
CA VAL A 370 11.96 -4.89 -12.13
C VAL A 370 13.27 -4.57 -11.44
N GLU A 371 14.19 -5.53 -11.31
CA GLU A 371 15.51 -5.31 -10.70
C GLU A 371 16.33 -4.29 -11.51
N PHE A 372 16.37 -4.43 -12.83
CA PHE A 372 16.97 -3.42 -13.71
C PHE A 372 16.32 -2.04 -13.62
N TYR A 373 15.00 -1.99 -13.45
CA TYR A 373 14.26 -0.74 -13.31
C TYR A 373 14.55 -0.05 -11.99
N ALA A 374 14.70 -0.81 -10.90
CA ALA A 374 15.03 -0.29 -9.58
C ALA A 374 16.39 0.39 -9.55
N ALA A 375 17.35 -0.15 -10.32
CA ALA A 375 18.73 0.29 -10.34
C ALA A 375 19.32 0.44 -8.93
N ASN A 376 18.95 -0.47 -8.03
CA ASN A 376 19.41 -0.46 -6.64
C ASN A 376 20.86 -0.95 -6.58
N ALA A 377 21.74 -0.19 -5.93
CA ALA A 377 23.16 -0.55 -5.86
C ALA A 377 23.44 -1.78 -4.98
N ASN A 378 22.55 -2.12 -4.05
CA ASN A 378 22.69 -3.32 -3.22
C ASN A 378 22.19 -4.58 -3.95
N ASP A 379 21.30 -4.38 -4.92
CA ASP A 379 20.72 -5.43 -5.76
C ASP A 379 20.73 -5.00 -7.23
N PRO A 380 21.92 -4.95 -7.86
CA PRO A 380 22.03 -4.44 -9.22
C PRO A 380 21.46 -5.45 -10.21
N GLY A 381 20.59 -4.97 -11.11
CA GLY A 381 20.02 -5.75 -12.20
C GLY A 381 20.99 -6.72 -12.88
N ASP A 382 20.67 -8.00 -12.82
CA ASP A 382 21.36 -9.05 -13.56
C ASP A 382 20.40 -10.02 -14.29
N TYR A 383 20.82 -11.25 -14.58
CA TYR A 383 20.02 -12.25 -15.31
C TYR A 383 20.01 -13.60 -14.57
N LEU A 384 20.24 -13.54 -13.28
CA LEU A 384 20.11 -14.60 -12.31
C LEU A 384 18.76 -14.43 -11.60
N ILE A 385 18.22 -15.54 -11.12
CA ILE A 385 16.95 -15.53 -10.39
C ILE A 385 17.21 -16.06 -8.97
N GLY A 386 16.89 -15.25 -7.97
CA GLY A 386 16.97 -15.55 -6.54
C GLY A 386 18.40 -15.71 -6.02
N GLU A 387 19.37 -15.04 -6.62
CA GLU A 387 20.76 -15.06 -6.18
C GLU A 387 20.97 -14.40 -4.81
N LYS A 388 20.15 -13.40 -4.44
CA LYS A 388 20.13 -12.85 -3.07
C LYS A 388 19.65 -13.83 -2.00
N ILE A 389 18.72 -14.73 -2.34
CA ILE A 389 18.07 -15.61 -1.38
C ILE A 389 18.83 -16.93 -1.18
N SER A 390 19.71 -17.29 -2.12
CA SER A 390 20.53 -18.51 -2.03
C SER A 390 21.56 -18.42 -0.89
N VAL A 391 21.58 -19.42 -0.01
CA VAL A 391 22.63 -19.55 1.01
C VAL A 391 23.90 -20.12 0.37
N GLY A 392 25.02 -19.43 0.54
CA GLY A 392 26.31 -19.85 -0.05
C GLY A 392 26.58 -19.28 -1.46
N GLY A 393 25.68 -18.46 -1.99
CA GLY A 393 25.79 -17.84 -3.31
C GLY A 393 25.19 -18.70 -4.43
N GLY A 394 25.39 -18.27 -5.68
CA GLY A 394 24.70 -18.84 -6.83
C GLY A 394 23.23 -18.40 -6.92
N ALA A 395 22.52 -18.92 -7.92
CA ALA A 395 21.14 -18.55 -8.23
C ALA A 395 20.28 -19.79 -8.40
N LEU A 396 18.96 -19.65 -8.24
CA LEU A 396 18.01 -20.74 -8.50
C LEU A 396 17.97 -21.06 -9.99
N ARG A 397 17.99 -20.01 -10.83
CA ARG A 397 17.99 -20.11 -12.29
C ARG A 397 18.90 -19.04 -12.88
N SER A 398 19.33 -19.27 -14.12
CA SER A 398 20.06 -18.29 -14.92
C SER A 398 19.37 -18.15 -16.28
N MET A 399 19.05 -16.92 -16.70
CA MET A 399 18.55 -16.68 -18.06
C MET A 399 19.66 -16.75 -19.12
N VAL A 400 20.93 -16.62 -18.73
CA VAL A 400 22.10 -16.63 -19.64
C VAL A 400 22.35 -18.03 -20.21
N LYS A 401 22.42 -19.03 -19.34
CA LYS A 401 22.49 -20.46 -19.67
C LYS A 401 21.64 -21.26 -18.67
N PRO A 402 20.34 -21.44 -18.92
CA PRO A 402 19.43 -22.13 -17.99
C PRO A 402 19.96 -23.45 -17.45
N SER A 403 20.52 -24.30 -18.31
CA SER A 403 21.03 -25.63 -17.95
C SER A 403 22.22 -25.63 -16.98
N SER A 404 22.72 -24.46 -16.57
CA SER A 404 23.74 -24.33 -15.52
C SER A 404 23.28 -24.85 -14.16
N ASP A 405 21.97 -24.89 -13.91
CA ASP A 405 21.37 -25.54 -12.73
C ASP A 405 21.30 -27.09 -12.84
N GLY A 406 21.67 -27.64 -14.01
CA GLY A 406 21.63 -29.07 -14.32
C GLY A 406 20.27 -29.60 -14.81
N ALA A 407 19.18 -28.86 -14.68
CA ALA A 407 17.81 -29.31 -14.92
C ALA A 407 17.08 -28.51 -16.01
N SER A 408 17.20 -27.18 -16.01
CA SER A 408 16.51 -26.29 -16.94
C SER A 408 16.91 -26.53 -18.39
N ALA A 409 15.98 -26.24 -19.30
CA ALA A 409 16.20 -26.35 -20.73
C ALA A 409 16.74 -25.06 -21.33
N ASP A 410 17.88 -25.11 -22.02
CA ASP A 410 18.34 -24.00 -22.86
C ASP A 410 17.55 -23.97 -24.17
N CYS A 411 17.19 -25.15 -24.68
CA CYS A 411 16.65 -25.37 -26.01
C CYS A 411 15.25 -25.96 -25.96
N TRP A 412 14.39 -25.51 -26.89
CA TRP A 412 13.14 -26.20 -27.15
C TRP A 412 13.42 -27.58 -27.75
N TYR A 413 12.78 -28.59 -27.16
CA TYR A 413 12.78 -29.98 -27.65
C TYR A 413 11.42 -30.61 -27.35
N SER A 414 11.06 -31.68 -28.04
CA SER A 414 9.72 -32.29 -27.98
C SER A 414 9.28 -32.78 -26.60
N GLY A 415 10.23 -32.93 -25.66
CA GLY A 415 9.96 -33.32 -24.28
C GLY A 415 9.96 -32.16 -23.28
N VAL A 416 10.12 -30.90 -23.73
CA VAL A 416 10.22 -29.75 -22.82
C VAL A 416 8.98 -29.57 -21.97
N GLY A 417 7.79 -29.81 -22.53
CA GLY A 417 6.52 -29.74 -21.80
C GLY A 417 6.32 -30.85 -20.75
N ASN A 418 7.22 -31.83 -20.66
CA ASN A 418 7.19 -32.86 -19.61
C ASN A 418 8.08 -32.52 -18.42
N LEU A 419 8.90 -31.47 -18.53
CA LEU A 419 9.68 -30.97 -17.40
C LEU A 419 8.74 -30.29 -16.40
N ASP A 420 9.21 -30.19 -15.16
CA ASP A 420 8.65 -29.24 -14.22
C ASP A 420 8.66 -27.83 -14.84
N VAL A 421 7.63 -27.03 -14.57
CA VAL A 421 7.43 -25.73 -15.23
C VAL A 421 8.60 -24.77 -14.96
N HIS A 422 9.23 -24.86 -13.78
CA HIS A 422 10.39 -24.04 -13.41
C HIS A 422 11.65 -24.39 -14.24
N TYR A 423 11.70 -25.58 -14.85
CA TYR A 423 12.81 -26.01 -15.72
C TYR A 423 12.48 -25.84 -17.22
N SER A 424 11.22 -26.04 -17.60
CA SER A 424 10.78 -25.77 -18.98
C SER A 424 10.84 -24.29 -19.33
N SER A 425 10.65 -23.40 -18.34
CA SER A 425 10.77 -21.94 -18.46
C SER A 425 12.09 -21.47 -19.07
N GLY A 426 13.16 -22.25 -18.86
CA GLY A 426 14.50 -21.99 -19.38
C GLY A 426 14.53 -21.60 -20.86
N VAL A 427 13.67 -22.19 -21.70
CA VAL A 427 13.62 -21.88 -23.14
C VAL A 427 13.25 -20.41 -23.39
N ALA A 428 12.23 -19.90 -22.68
CA ALA A 428 11.81 -18.51 -22.82
C ALA A 428 12.76 -17.54 -22.11
N ASN A 429 13.34 -17.94 -20.97
CA ASN A 429 14.38 -17.18 -20.29
C ASN A 429 15.60 -16.96 -21.19
N HIS A 430 16.09 -18.04 -21.80
CA HIS A 430 17.21 -18.02 -22.73
C HIS A 430 16.88 -17.21 -23.99
N PHE A 431 15.68 -17.37 -24.55
CA PHE A 431 15.21 -16.57 -25.67
C PHE A 431 15.25 -15.08 -25.33
N PHE A 432 14.74 -14.70 -24.15
CA PHE A 432 14.66 -13.31 -23.75
C PHE A 432 16.06 -12.71 -23.56
N PHE A 433 16.98 -13.43 -22.91
CA PHE A 433 18.37 -12.99 -22.78
C PHE A 433 19.02 -12.76 -24.15
N LEU A 434 18.94 -13.75 -25.05
CA LEU A 434 19.51 -13.66 -26.40
C LEU A 434 18.90 -12.51 -27.22
N LEU A 435 17.59 -12.25 -27.05
CA LEU A 435 16.93 -11.12 -27.70
C LEU A 435 17.39 -9.78 -27.13
N ALA A 436 17.45 -9.66 -25.80
CA ALA A 436 17.77 -8.41 -25.12
C ALA A 436 19.25 -8.04 -25.28
N GLU A 437 20.16 -8.97 -25.00
CA GLU A 437 21.58 -8.72 -24.83
C GLU A 437 22.43 -9.31 -25.98
N GLY A 438 21.92 -10.31 -26.69
CA GLY A 438 22.69 -11.05 -27.70
C GLY A 438 23.51 -12.18 -27.10
N THR A 439 24.39 -12.79 -27.91
CA THR A 439 25.18 -13.96 -27.48
C THR A 439 26.44 -13.61 -26.68
N ASN A 440 26.93 -12.37 -26.82
CA ASN A 440 28.08 -11.87 -26.07
C ASN A 440 27.74 -10.49 -25.50
N SER A 441 27.62 -10.40 -24.17
CA SER A 441 27.31 -9.15 -23.48
C SER A 441 28.13 -9.01 -22.19
N SER A 442 28.01 -7.88 -21.52
CA SER A 442 28.60 -7.68 -20.18
C SER A 442 28.01 -8.61 -19.11
N TYR A 443 26.88 -9.26 -19.39
CA TYR A 443 26.20 -10.20 -18.49
C TYR A 443 26.59 -11.66 -18.74
N GLY A 444 27.45 -11.91 -19.73
CA GLY A 444 27.99 -13.23 -20.02
C GLY A 444 27.88 -13.64 -21.48
N ASN A 445 28.46 -14.80 -21.77
CA ASN A 445 28.38 -15.43 -23.09
C ASN A 445 27.32 -16.53 -23.05
N SER A 446 26.33 -16.43 -23.94
CA SER A 446 25.21 -17.35 -24.01
C SER A 446 25.29 -18.22 -25.27
N PRO A 447 25.33 -19.56 -25.13
CA PRO A 447 25.42 -20.47 -26.27
C PRO A 447 24.09 -20.56 -27.01
N THR A 448 24.09 -20.84 -28.31
CA THR A 448 22.85 -21.09 -29.04
C THR A 448 22.55 -22.59 -29.12
N CYS A 449 21.32 -22.94 -29.45
CA CYS A 449 20.94 -24.30 -29.77
C CYS A 449 21.44 -24.69 -31.17
N VAL A 450 21.78 -25.97 -31.32
CA VAL A 450 22.07 -26.57 -32.63
C VAL A 450 20.83 -27.33 -33.10
N ALA A 451 20.76 -27.63 -34.40
CA ALA A 451 19.74 -28.54 -34.90
C ALA A 451 19.87 -29.89 -34.19
N GLY A 452 18.77 -30.37 -33.62
CA GLY A 452 18.76 -31.57 -32.81
C GLY A 452 17.84 -31.37 -31.62
N ASN A 453 16.97 -32.35 -31.38
CA ASN A 453 15.98 -32.35 -30.31
C ASN A 453 16.65 -32.50 -28.93
N THR A 454 17.43 -31.51 -28.53
CA THR A 454 18.34 -31.55 -27.36
C THR A 454 17.94 -30.49 -26.35
N ARG A 455 18.17 -30.77 -25.05
CA ARG A 455 17.84 -29.86 -23.95
C ARG A 455 18.88 -28.74 -23.76
N VAL A 456 20.16 -29.06 -23.99
CA VAL A 456 21.31 -28.22 -23.64
C VAL A 456 21.89 -27.57 -24.88
N ALA A 457 22.14 -26.26 -24.81
CA ALA A 457 22.74 -25.50 -25.89
C ALA A 457 24.25 -25.78 -25.99
N THR A 458 24.71 -26.08 -27.21
CA THR A 458 26.12 -26.38 -27.53
C THR A 458 26.62 -25.63 -28.76
N GLY A 459 25.76 -24.82 -29.37
CA GLY A 459 26.04 -24.06 -30.57
C GLY A 459 26.77 -22.75 -30.29
N SER A 460 27.40 -22.24 -31.34
CA SER A 460 28.19 -21.00 -31.34
C SER A 460 27.58 -19.94 -32.26
N GLY A 461 26.25 -19.93 -32.43
CA GLY A 461 25.57 -18.90 -33.18
C GLY A 461 25.82 -17.51 -32.59
N SER A 462 25.65 -16.46 -33.40
CA SER A 462 25.88 -15.09 -32.98
C SER A 462 24.63 -14.24 -33.18
N LEU A 463 24.17 -13.58 -32.11
CA LEU A 463 23.06 -12.63 -32.16
C LEU A 463 23.48 -11.29 -31.59
N THR A 464 22.95 -10.22 -32.19
CA THR A 464 23.05 -8.86 -31.66
C THR A 464 21.72 -8.50 -31.00
N GLY A 465 21.76 -8.22 -29.70
CA GLY A 465 20.59 -7.84 -28.92
C GLY A 465 19.87 -6.59 -29.44
N ILE A 466 18.60 -6.45 -29.05
CA ILE A 466 17.77 -5.26 -29.33
C ILE A 466 17.68 -4.30 -28.13
N GLY A 467 18.31 -4.67 -27.01
CA GLY A 467 18.20 -3.99 -25.74
C GLY A 467 16.96 -4.42 -24.95
N ARG A 468 17.13 -4.49 -23.62
CA ARG A 468 16.10 -4.93 -22.67
C ARG A 468 14.78 -4.17 -22.77
N ASN A 469 14.82 -2.86 -23.00
CA ASN A 469 13.61 -2.03 -23.09
C ASN A 469 12.71 -2.43 -24.26
N ALA A 470 13.29 -2.73 -25.43
CA ALA A 470 12.53 -3.18 -26.59
C ALA A 470 12.04 -4.62 -26.39
N ALA A 471 12.90 -5.51 -25.88
CA ALA A 471 12.55 -6.91 -25.60
C ALA A 471 11.38 -7.03 -24.60
N ALA A 472 11.43 -6.29 -23.48
CA ALA A 472 10.39 -6.28 -22.46
C ALA A 472 9.04 -5.78 -22.98
N LYS A 473 9.02 -4.71 -23.80
CA LYS A 473 7.80 -4.20 -24.43
C LYS A 473 7.18 -5.22 -25.39
N ILE A 474 8.00 -5.92 -26.18
CA ILE A 474 7.54 -6.96 -27.09
C ILE A 474 6.94 -8.13 -26.31
N TRP A 475 7.63 -8.62 -25.27
CA TRP A 475 7.14 -9.72 -24.43
C TRP A 475 5.82 -9.35 -23.74
N TYR A 476 5.77 -8.19 -23.08
CA TYR A 476 4.55 -7.71 -22.41
C TYR A 476 3.38 -7.53 -23.38
N ARG A 477 3.63 -7.00 -24.59
CA ARG A 477 2.58 -6.86 -25.61
C ARG A 477 2.06 -8.22 -26.07
N ALA A 478 2.93 -9.21 -26.24
CA ALA A 478 2.52 -10.57 -26.59
C ALA A 478 1.70 -11.22 -25.47
N LEU A 479 2.17 -11.14 -24.22
CA LEU A 479 1.48 -11.62 -23.02
C LEU A 479 0.06 -11.06 -22.92
N THR A 480 -0.10 -9.75 -23.10
CA THR A 480 -1.37 -9.07 -22.81
C THR A 480 -2.39 -9.08 -23.94
N THR A 481 -1.98 -9.42 -25.17
CA THR A 481 -2.87 -9.29 -26.35
C THR A 481 -2.95 -10.52 -27.25
N LYS A 482 -2.04 -11.49 -27.09
CA LYS A 482 -1.90 -12.60 -28.02
C LYS A 482 -1.79 -13.95 -27.35
N PHE A 483 -1.17 -14.01 -26.17
CA PHE A 483 -1.12 -15.25 -25.40
C PHE A 483 -2.52 -15.58 -24.87
N THR A 484 -2.87 -16.85 -24.95
CA THR A 484 -4.04 -17.46 -24.31
C THR A 484 -3.59 -18.44 -23.23
N SER A 485 -4.55 -18.99 -22.49
CA SER A 485 -4.28 -19.90 -21.37
C SER A 485 -3.52 -21.18 -21.77
N SER A 486 -3.55 -21.58 -23.04
CA SER A 486 -2.89 -22.78 -23.57
C SER A 486 -1.76 -22.48 -24.55
N THR A 487 -1.18 -21.28 -24.50
CA THR A 487 -0.08 -20.88 -25.37
C THR A 487 1.10 -21.85 -25.27
N THR A 488 1.55 -22.35 -26.41
CA THR A 488 2.76 -23.16 -26.59
C THR A 488 3.95 -22.28 -26.98
N TYR A 489 5.19 -22.79 -26.91
CA TYR A 489 6.38 -22.07 -27.41
C TYR A 489 6.28 -21.72 -28.90
N ALA A 490 5.60 -22.57 -29.68
CA ALA A 490 5.28 -22.29 -31.09
C ALA A 490 4.43 -21.02 -31.25
N GLN A 491 3.38 -20.92 -30.43
CA GLN A 491 2.47 -19.78 -30.45
C GLN A 491 3.11 -18.54 -29.82
N ALA A 492 3.92 -18.69 -28.77
CA ALA A 492 4.68 -17.61 -28.15
C ALA A 492 5.65 -16.97 -29.17
N ARG A 493 6.31 -17.79 -30.01
CA ARG A 493 7.10 -17.31 -31.14
C ARG A 493 6.28 -16.46 -32.09
N ALA A 494 5.18 -16.98 -32.61
CA ALA A 494 4.33 -16.25 -33.54
C ALA A 494 3.80 -14.94 -32.92
N ALA A 495 3.38 -14.98 -31.66
CA ALA A 495 2.82 -13.85 -30.94
C ALA A 495 3.84 -12.74 -30.66
N THR A 496 5.08 -13.09 -30.28
CA THR A 496 6.14 -12.10 -30.04
C THR A 496 6.63 -11.47 -31.33
N ILE A 497 6.68 -12.22 -32.45
CA ILE A 497 6.97 -11.65 -33.78
C ILE A 497 5.88 -10.62 -34.16
N ALA A 498 4.61 -10.99 -34.02
CA ALA A 498 3.50 -10.09 -34.31
C ALA A 498 3.49 -8.84 -33.39
N ALA A 499 3.82 -9.02 -32.11
CA ALA A 499 3.95 -7.91 -31.17
C ALA A 499 5.08 -6.94 -31.56
N ALA A 500 6.21 -7.45 -32.07
CA ALA A 500 7.30 -6.61 -32.57
C ALA A 500 6.89 -5.78 -33.79
N GLN A 501 6.12 -6.36 -34.71
CA GLN A 501 5.58 -5.65 -35.88
C GLN A 501 4.62 -4.54 -35.46
N GLU A 502 3.70 -4.82 -34.54
CA GLU A 502 2.77 -3.81 -34.00
C GLU A 502 3.48 -2.65 -33.32
N LEU A 503 4.59 -2.93 -32.63
CA LEU A 503 5.34 -1.94 -31.88
C LEU A 503 6.40 -1.21 -32.70
N ALA A 504 6.58 -1.53 -33.99
CA ALA A 504 7.67 -1.00 -34.80
C ALA A 504 7.74 0.54 -34.79
N ALA A 505 6.59 1.21 -34.91
CA ALA A 505 6.51 2.67 -34.84
C ALA A 505 6.89 3.22 -33.45
N THR A 506 6.45 2.56 -32.38
CA THR A 506 6.75 2.95 -30.99
C THR A 506 8.20 2.67 -30.60
N LEU A 507 8.82 1.65 -31.17
CA LEU A 507 10.21 1.25 -30.90
C LEU A 507 11.21 1.91 -31.84
N GLY A 508 10.74 2.60 -32.88
CA GLY A 508 11.58 3.23 -33.90
C GLY A 508 12.24 2.26 -34.89
N ALA A 509 11.94 0.96 -34.78
CA ALA A 509 12.44 -0.09 -35.67
C ALA A 509 11.54 -1.34 -35.60
N ASP A 510 11.40 -2.05 -36.72
CA ASP A 510 10.79 -3.37 -36.74
C ASP A 510 11.81 -4.44 -36.30
N TYR A 511 11.60 -5.01 -35.11
CA TYR A 511 12.46 -6.06 -34.55
C TYR A 511 11.97 -7.48 -34.85
N SER A 512 10.91 -7.67 -35.64
CA SER A 512 10.29 -8.97 -35.90
C SER A 512 11.28 -10.05 -36.40
N ALA A 513 12.19 -9.68 -37.30
CA ALA A 513 13.24 -10.59 -37.79
C ALA A 513 14.24 -10.99 -36.68
N LYS A 514 14.58 -10.07 -35.77
CA LYS A 514 15.47 -10.36 -34.64
C LYS A 514 14.78 -11.23 -33.58
N VAL A 515 13.49 -11.01 -33.34
CA VAL A 515 12.66 -11.89 -32.50
C VAL A 515 12.62 -13.31 -33.09
N ALA A 516 12.37 -13.44 -34.39
CA ALA A 516 12.39 -14.73 -35.07
C ALA A 516 13.76 -15.43 -34.94
N ALA A 517 14.86 -14.69 -35.10
CA ALA A 517 16.22 -15.22 -34.96
C ALA A 517 16.54 -15.68 -33.53
N ALA A 518 16.11 -14.95 -32.50
CA ALA A 518 16.28 -15.36 -31.11
C ALA A 518 15.50 -16.64 -30.78
N TRP A 519 14.28 -16.80 -31.31
CA TRP A 519 13.54 -18.06 -31.15
C TRP A 519 14.23 -19.24 -31.84
N SER A 520 14.73 -19.02 -33.06
CA SER A 520 15.54 -20.02 -33.76
C SER A 520 16.81 -20.38 -32.98
N ALA A 521 17.43 -19.41 -32.31
CA ALA A 521 18.61 -19.62 -31.47
C ALA A 521 18.32 -20.47 -30.23
N VAL A 522 17.08 -20.55 -29.77
CA VAL A 522 16.65 -21.51 -28.72
C VAL A 522 15.97 -22.76 -29.28
N GLY A 523 16.16 -23.06 -30.58
CA GLY A 523 15.65 -24.29 -31.19
C GLY A 523 14.16 -24.27 -31.56
N ARG A 524 13.50 -23.10 -31.50
CA ARG A 524 12.09 -22.94 -31.87
C ARG A 524 11.95 -22.14 -33.17
N ASN A 525 11.70 -22.85 -34.27
CA ASN A 525 11.51 -22.26 -35.60
C ASN A 525 10.05 -21.96 -35.94
#